data_AF-A0A969BWL1-F1
#
_entry.id   AF-A0A969BWL1-F1
#
_cell.length_a   1.000
_cell.length_b   1.000
_cell.length_c   1.000
_cell.angle_alpha   90.00
_cell.angle_beta   90.00
_cell.angle_gamma   90.00
#
_symmetry.space_group_name_H-M   'P 1'
#
loop_
_entity.id
_entity.type
_entity.pdbx_description
1 polymer ?
#
loop_
_entity_poly.entity_id
_entity_poly.type
_entity_poly.pdbx_seq_one_letter_code
_entity_poly.pdbx_strand_id
1 'polypeptide(L)'
;MDAEGSVSWPFVYKTVQGRDPKTLRVLYQEDTKTRYPITLFVKGTPYKLWGLFEMETHLFGLSVPHTEQGIFLIGADRLGRDLLSRVAYGARISMSIGLIGVFLSLVLGVVIGGISGYYGGRIDNVIQRLIEFVRSIPTIPLWMALSAALPAD
;
A
#
# COMPACT_ATOMS: atom_id res chain seq x y z
N MET A 1 25.02 0.15 10.50
CA MET A 1 26.45 0.24 10.85
C MET A 1 27.10 1.14 9.83
N ASP A 2 27.97 2.00 10.31
CA ASP A 2 28.66 3.01 9.52
C ASP A 2 29.75 2.34 8.68
N ALA A 3 30.37 3.05 7.74
CA ALA A 3 31.52 2.52 6.99
C ALA A 3 32.70 2.16 7.93
N GLU A 4 32.72 2.73 9.13
CA GLU A 4 33.70 2.51 10.19
C GLU A 4 33.24 1.48 11.25
N GLY A 5 32.06 0.86 11.07
CA GLY A 5 31.54 -0.17 11.98
C GLY A 5 30.86 0.36 13.25
N SER A 6 30.74 1.67 13.44
CA SER A 6 29.97 2.26 14.54
C SER A 6 28.46 2.04 14.39
N VAL A 7 27.75 2.09 15.52
CA VAL A 7 26.29 2.12 15.57
C VAL A 7 25.85 3.57 15.47
N SER A 8 25.05 3.88 14.47
CA SER A 8 24.43 5.19 14.29
C SER A 8 22.94 5.05 13.98
N TRP A 9 22.23 6.16 14.14
CA TRP A 9 20.83 6.28 13.74
C TRP A 9 20.67 5.98 12.24
N PRO A 10 19.57 5.36 11.76
CA PRO A 10 19.38 5.05 10.35
C PRO A 10 19.67 6.25 9.43
N PHE A 11 20.51 6.04 8.42
CA PHE A 11 20.98 7.07 7.51
C PHE A 11 21.22 6.49 6.11
N VAL A 12 21.31 7.36 5.11
CA VAL A 12 21.64 7.01 3.72
C VAL A 12 22.86 7.82 3.28
N TYR A 13 23.82 7.18 2.62
CA TYR A 13 24.95 7.89 2.02
C TYR A 13 24.52 8.61 0.75
N LYS A 14 25.19 9.72 0.43
CA LYS A 14 24.94 10.43 -0.82
C LYS A 14 25.25 9.52 -2.00
N THR A 15 24.31 9.40 -2.92
CA THR A 15 24.49 8.63 -4.15
C THR A 15 25.03 9.54 -5.24
N VAL A 16 26.22 9.24 -5.76
CA VAL A 16 26.81 9.95 -6.91
C VAL A 16 26.67 9.11 -8.18
N GLN A 17 26.29 9.77 -9.26
CA GLN A 17 26.13 9.14 -10.57
C GLN A 17 27.46 9.19 -11.32
N GLY A 18 28.11 8.04 -11.46
CA GLY A 18 29.27 7.83 -12.32
C GLY A 18 28.89 7.23 -13.67
N ARG A 19 29.81 7.33 -14.64
CA ARG A 19 29.75 6.55 -15.88
C ARG A 19 30.99 5.68 -15.96
N ASP A 20 30.78 4.39 -16.23
CA ASP A 20 31.88 3.49 -16.52
C ASP A 20 32.54 3.90 -17.86
N PRO A 21 33.86 4.19 -17.89
CA PRO A 21 34.56 4.62 -19.11
C PRO A 21 34.52 3.58 -20.25
N LYS A 22 34.34 2.30 -19.93
CA LYS A 22 34.37 1.20 -20.91
C LYS A 22 32.98 0.76 -21.35
N THR A 23 32.05 0.66 -20.41
CA THR A 23 30.70 0.15 -20.69
C THR A 23 29.67 1.26 -20.93
N LEU A 24 30.04 2.52 -20.65
CA LEU A 24 29.18 3.71 -20.68
C LEU A 24 27.91 3.57 -19.82
N ARG A 25 27.87 2.57 -18.93
CA ARG A 25 26.75 2.34 -18.02
C ARG A 25 26.79 3.38 -16.91
N VAL A 26 25.60 3.82 -16.51
CA VAL A 26 25.41 4.63 -15.32
C VAL A 26 25.68 3.73 -14.10
N LEU A 27 26.67 4.10 -13.31
CA LEU A 27 26.98 3.46 -12.03
C LEU A 27 26.57 4.43 -10.91
N TYR A 28 25.83 3.92 -9.93
CA TYR A 28 25.54 4.65 -8.71
C TYR A 28 26.56 4.24 -7.66
N GLN A 29 27.37 5.19 -7.21
CA GLN A 29 28.38 4.95 -6.18
C GLN A 29 28.02 5.74 -4.94
N GLU A 30 28.16 5.12 -3.77
CA GLU A 30 27.91 5.79 -2.50
C GLU A 30 29.14 6.61 -2.11
N ASP A 31 28.95 7.90 -1.87
CA ASP A 31 29.97 8.76 -1.26
C ASP A 31 29.85 8.65 0.26
N THR A 32 30.75 7.87 0.87
CA THR A 32 30.78 7.62 2.31
C THR A 32 31.11 8.86 3.15
N LYS A 33 31.49 9.97 2.52
CA LYS A 33 31.80 11.25 3.19
C LYS A 33 30.56 12.01 3.63
N THR A 34 29.44 11.87 2.91
CA THR A 34 28.21 12.63 3.18
C THR A 34 27.09 11.69 3.60
N ARG A 35 26.57 11.89 4.82
CA ARG A 35 25.50 11.09 5.40
C ARG A 35 24.24 11.93 5.55
N TYR A 36 23.11 11.38 5.13
CA TYR A 36 21.79 11.99 5.35
C TYR A 36 20.99 11.13 6.34
N PRO A 37 20.69 11.63 7.54
CA PRO A 37 19.93 10.88 8.53
C PRO A 37 18.46 10.73 8.07
N ILE A 38 17.89 9.55 8.31
CA ILE A 38 16.46 9.30 8.11
C ILE A 38 15.74 9.85 9.35
N THR A 39 14.89 10.83 9.11
CA THR A 39 14.07 11.47 10.14
C THR A 39 12.61 11.12 9.94
N LEU A 40 11.86 11.06 11.04
CA LEU A 40 10.42 10.82 11.01
C LEU A 40 9.67 12.14 10.83
N PHE A 41 8.48 12.08 10.22
CA PHE A 41 7.56 13.22 10.06
C PHE A 41 8.17 14.42 9.32
N VAL A 42 8.79 14.15 8.16
CA VAL A 42 9.43 15.17 7.33
C VAL A 42 8.40 15.85 6.43
N LYS A 43 8.48 17.17 6.28
CA LYS A 43 7.71 17.90 5.28
C LYS A 43 8.30 17.64 3.89
N GLY A 44 7.48 17.13 2.98
CA GLY A 44 7.90 16.79 1.62
C GLY A 44 6.85 17.20 0.60
N THR A 45 6.79 16.45 -0.51
CA THR A 45 5.83 16.73 -1.57
C THR A 45 4.39 16.51 -1.08
N PRO A 46 3.46 17.44 -1.37
CA PRO A 46 2.07 17.28 -0.97
C PRO A 46 1.46 16.06 -1.68
N TYR A 47 0.73 15.23 -0.94
CA TYR A 47 -0.01 14.08 -1.46
C TYR A 47 -1.44 14.05 -0.91
N LYS A 48 -2.34 13.41 -1.66
CA LYS A 48 -3.73 13.24 -1.24
C LYS A 48 -3.95 11.89 -0.59
N LEU A 49 -4.27 11.88 0.69
CA LEU A 49 -4.77 10.71 1.40
C LEU A 49 -6.24 10.46 0.98
N TRP A 50 -6.45 9.40 0.19
CA TRP A 50 -7.74 8.86 -0.28
C TRP A 50 -8.45 9.82 -1.22
N GLY A 51 -7.69 10.75 -1.83
CA GLY A 51 -8.23 11.86 -2.60
C GLY A 51 -8.84 12.98 -1.76
N LEU A 52 -8.93 12.81 -0.43
CA LEU A 52 -9.71 13.67 0.47
C LEU A 52 -8.86 14.57 1.35
N PHE A 53 -7.79 14.03 1.96
CA PHE A 53 -6.96 14.79 2.90
C PHE A 53 -5.62 15.13 2.28
N GLU A 54 -5.37 16.42 2.05
CA GLU A 54 -4.05 16.89 1.63
C GLU A 54 -3.08 16.80 2.80
N MET A 55 -1.99 16.07 2.60
CA MET A 55 -0.94 15.85 3.57
C MET A 55 0.41 16.20 2.95
N GLU A 56 1.21 16.95 3.71
CA GLU A 56 2.57 17.33 3.32
C GLU A 56 3.62 16.56 4.14
N THR A 57 3.19 15.90 5.21
CA THR A 57 4.09 15.24 6.16
C THR A 57 4.23 13.77 5.78
N HIS A 58 5.45 13.37 5.43
CA HIS A 58 5.82 11.99 5.15
C HIS A 58 6.29 11.31 6.44
N LEU A 59 5.94 10.03 6.61
CA LEU A 59 6.25 9.28 7.84
C LEU A 59 7.76 9.22 8.11
N PHE A 60 8.56 9.05 7.07
CA PHE A 60 10.02 9.06 7.12
C PHE A 60 10.57 9.68 5.85
N GLY A 61 11.70 10.38 5.96
CA GLY A 61 12.31 11.09 4.85
C GLY A 61 13.71 11.59 5.19
N LEU A 62 14.34 12.25 4.23
CA LEU A 62 15.58 12.98 4.45
C LEU A 62 15.24 14.44 4.67
N SER A 63 16.04 15.14 5.47
CA SER A 63 15.92 16.60 5.65
C SER A 63 16.36 17.40 4.41
N VAL A 64 16.81 16.73 3.35
CA VAL A 64 17.19 17.33 2.07
C VAL A 64 16.10 17.12 1.01
N PRO A 65 15.98 18.02 0.02
CA PRO A 65 15.03 17.85 -1.08
C PRO A 65 15.25 16.54 -1.85
N HIS A 66 14.16 15.92 -2.32
CA HIS A 66 14.22 14.69 -3.12
C HIS A 66 15.02 14.82 -4.43
N THR A 67 15.20 16.04 -4.94
CA THR A 67 16.06 16.33 -6.10
C THR A 67 17.53 16.06 -5.83
N GLU A 68 17.98 16.20 -4.58
CA GLU A 68 19.35 15.95 -4.19
C GLU A 68 19.58 14.49 -3.82
N GLN A 69 18.66 13.91 -3.04
CA GLN A 69 18.76 12.52 -2.59
C GLN A 69 17.36 11.92 -2.37
N GLY A 70 17.11 10.77 -3.00
CA GLY A 70 15.97 9.91 -2.71
C GLY A 70 16.32 8.83 -1.69
N ILE A 71 15.29 8.31 -1.01
CA ILE A 71 15.39 7.08 -0.22
C ILE A 71 14.70 5.96 -0.99
N PHE A 72 15.41 4.84 -1.19
CA PHE A 72 14.90 3.65 -1.86
C PHE A 72 15.08 2.42 -0.97
N LEU A 73 14.28 2.30 0.11
CA LEU A 73 14.47 1.24 1.12
C LEU A 73 14.35 -0.19 0.54
N ILE A 74 13.43 -0.39 -0.40
CA ILE A 74 13.22 -1.67 -1.10
C ILE A 74 13.83 -1.62 -2.51
N GLY A 75 14.55 -0.54 -2.83
CA GLY A 75 15.09 -0.27 -4.16
C GLY A 75 14.11 0.43 -5.10
N ALA A 76 14.54 0.54 -6.36
CA ALA A 76 13.79 1.21 -7.42
C ALA A 76 13.44 0.22 -8.55
N ASP A 77 12.39 0.53 -9.31
CA ASP A 77 12.07 -0.22 -10.52
C ASP A 77 13.02 0.10 -11.70
N ARG A 78 12.79 -0.54 -12.85
CA ARG A 78 13.60 -0.35 -14.07
C ARG A 78 13.59 1.10 -14.61
N LEU A 79 12.65 1.92 -14.16
CA LEU A 79 12.51 3.34 -14.52
C LEU A 79 13.00 4.26 -13.39
N GLY A 80 13.56 3.72 -12.30
CA GLY A 80 14.07 4.50 -11.17
C GLY A 80 12.98 4.97 -10.20
N ARG A 81 11.76 4.41 -10.24
CA ARG A 81 10.67 4.77 -9.32
C ARG A 81 10.76 3.95 -8.02
N ASP A 82 10.49 4.58 -6.88
CA ASP A 82 10.54 3.93 -5.57
C ASP A 82 9.51 2.80 -5.44
N LEU A 83 10.00 1.60 -5.12
CA LEU A 83 9.16 0.41 -4.97
C LEU A 83 8.36 0.46 -3.67
N LEU A 84 8.94 0.98 -2.59
CA LEU A 84 8.27 1.01 -1.29
C LEU A 84 7.00 1.86 -1.36
N SER A 85 7.11 3.09 -1.87
CA SER A 85 5.97 3.99 -2.01
C SER A 85 4.86 3.38 -2.87
N ARG A 86 5.20 2.64 -3.92
CA ARG A 86 4.22 1.96 -4.79
C ARG A 86 3.50 0.83 -4.07
N VAL A 87 4.24 0.00 -3.33
CA VAL A 87 3.65 -1.09 -2.53
C VAL A 87 2.77 -0.50 -1.43
N ALA A 88 3.23 0.54 -0.73
CA ALA A 88 2.44 1.21 0.31
C ALA A 88 1.14 1.80 -0.26
N TYR A 89 1.20 2.44 -1.43
CA TYR A 89 0.02 2.97 -2.10
C TYR A 89 -0.97 1.85 -2.50
N GLY A 90 -0.48 0.75 -3.08
CA GLY A 90 -1.30 -0.43 -3.40
C GLY A 90 -1.92 -1.06 -2.16
N ALA A 91 -1.11 -1.30 -1.12
CA ALA A 91 -1.56 -1.86 0.15
C ALA A 91 -2.66 -1.00 0.79
N ARG A 92 -2.55 0.32 0.72
CA ARG A 92 -3.56 1.25 1.22
C ARG A 92 -4.91 1.04 0.54
N ILE A 93 -4.93 0.96 -0.80
CA ILE A 93 -6.16 0.74 -1.56
C ILE A 93 -6.73 -0.65 -1.25
N SER A 94 -5.92 -1.70 -1.35
CA SER A 94 -6.35 -3.08 -1.10
C SER A 94 -6.91 -3.27 0.32
N MET A 95 -6.22 -2.74 1.32
CA MET A 95 -6.66 -2.82 2.72
C MET A 95 -7.94 -2.01 2.95
N SER A 96 -8.08 -0.84 2.32
CA SER A 96 -9.30 -0.03 2.46
C SER A 96 -10.52 -0.76 1.90
N ILE A 97 -10.41 -1.34 0.70
CA ILE A 97 -11.51 -2.11 0.08
C ILE A 97 -11.86 -3.35 0.91
N GLY A 98 -10.84 -4.09 1.37
CA GLY A 98 -11.04 -5.26 2.22
C GLY A 98 -11.72 -4.91 3.55
N LEU A 99 -11.28 -3.84 4.21
CA LEU A 99 -11.84 -3.40 5.49
C LEU A 99 -13.29 -2.95 5.34
N ILE A 100 -13.62 -2.18 4.30
CA ILE A 100 -15.00 -1.77 4.01
C ILE A 100 -15.87 -3.00 3.73
N GLY A 101 -15.38 -3.96 2.94
CA GLY A 101 -16.11 -5.19 2.62
C GLY A 101 -16.42 -6.04 3.86
N VAL A 102 -15.44 -6.22 4.76
CA VAL A 102 -15.62 -6.95 6.02
C VAL A 102 -16.57 -6.20 6.95
N PHE A 103 -16.43 -4.88 7.07
CA PHE A 103 -17.31 -4.06 7.90
C PHE A 103 -18.77 -4.15 7.45
N LEU A 104 -19.03 -4.01 6.15
CA LEU A 104 -20.39 -4.14 5.59
C LEU A 104 -20.95 -5.55 5.79
N SER A 105 -20.12 -6.58 5.55
CA SER A 105 -20.52 -7.98 5.74
C SER A 105 -20.86 -8.27 7.21
N LEU A 106 -20.09 -7.69 8.15
CA LEU A 106 -20.36 -7.80 9.58
C LEU A 106 -21.69 -7.13 9.95
N VAL A 107 -21.89 -5.88 9.51
CA VAL A 107 -23.14 -5.14 9.80
C VAL A 107 -24.34 -5.89 9.25
N LEU A 108 -24.31 -6.31 7.98
CA LEU A 108 -25.40 -7.08 7.37
C LEU A 108 -25.59 -8.42 8.06
N GLY A 109 -24.52 -9.14 8.39
CA GLY A 109 -24.57 -10.41 9.08
C GLY A 109 -25.19 -10.30 10.47
N VAL A 110 -24.83 -9.26 11.24
CA VAL A 110 -25.41 -8.98 12.57
C VAL A 110 -26.87 -8.59 12.46
N VAL A 111 -27.26 -7.75 11.50
CA VAL A 111 -28.65 -7.34 11.31
C VAL A 111 -29.51 -8.54 10.90
N ILE A 112 -29.11 -9.27 9.86
CA ILE A 112 -29.87 -10.43 9.36
C ILE A 112 -29.89 -11.55 10.39
N GLY A 113 -28.74 -11.88 10.98
CA GLY A 113 -28.63 -12.90 12.02
C GLY A 113 -29.38 -12.54 13.29
N GLY A 114 -29.38 -11.26 13.67
CA GLY A 114 -30.14 -10.73 14.80
C GLY A 114 -31.65 -10.85 14.59
N ILE A 115 -32.15 -10.51 13.40
CA ILE A 115 -33.58 -10.69 13.05
C ILE A 115 -33.96 -12.18 13.08
N SER A 116 -33.13 -13.04 12.50
CA SER A 116 -33.33 -14.50 12.49
C SER A 116 -33.44 -15.06 13.91
N GLY A 117 -32.48 -14.69 14.76
CA GLY A 117 -32.41 -15.15 16.15
C GLY A 117 -33.49 -14.57 17.05
N TYR A 118 -33.95 -13.33 16.81
CA TYR A 118 -34.98 -12.69 17.62
C TYR A 118 -36.37 -13.26 17.35
N TYR A 119 -36.77 -13.43 16.09
CA TYR A 119 -38.10 -13.92 15.74
C TYR A 119 -38.22 -15.45 15.73
N GLY A 120 -37.14 -16.15 15.34
CA GLY A 120 -37.14 -17.61 15.21
C GLY A 120 -38.20 -18.17 14.26
N GLY A 121 -38.29 -19.51 14.21
CA GLY A 121 -39.38 -20.22 13.53
C GLY A 121 -39.43 -20.00 12.01
N ARG A 122 -40.52 -19.40 11.51
CA ARG A 122 -40.75 -19.23 10.06
C ARG A 122 -39.80 -18.22 9.43
N ILE A 123 -39.46 -17.13 10.13
CA ILE A 123 -38.56 -16.09 9.62
C ILE A 123 -37.14 -16.64 9.49
N ASP A 124 -36.68 -17.38 10.50
CA ASP A 124 -35.38 -18.04 10.47
C ASP A 124 -35.25 -19.04 9.30
N ASN A 125 -36.27 -19.87 9.09
CA ASN A 125 -36.30 -20.79 7.95
C ASN A 125 -36.20 -20.07 6.60
N VAL A 126 -36.89 -18.95 6.40
CA VAL A 126 -36.81 -18.20 5.14
C VAL A 126 -35.41 -17.62 4.93
N ILE A 127 -34.81 -17.04 5.97
CA ILE A 127 -33.46 -16.46 5.92
C ILE A 127 -32.43 -17.54 5.59
N GLN A 128 -32.50 -18.70 6.27
CA GLN A 128 -31.60 -19.82 6.01
C GLN A 128 -31.71 -20.32 4.58
N ARG A 129 -32.94 -20.47 4.04
CA ARG A 129 -33.15 -20.92 2.65
C ARG A 129 -32.57 -19.95 1.63
N LEU A 130 -32.66 -18.65 1.89
CA LEU A 130 -32.05 -17.64 1.03
C LEU A 130 -30.52 -17.72 1.05
N ILE A 131 -29.92 -17.94 2.24
CA ILE A 131 -28.46 -18.12 2.37
C ILE A 131 -27.99 -19.38 1.63
N GLU A 132 -28.70 -20.50 1.78
CA GLU A 132 -28.41 -21.75 1.05
C GLU A 132 -28.46 -21.54 -0.46
N PHE A 133 -29.50 -20.85 -0.94
CA PHE A 133 -29.66 -20.53 -2.37
C PHE A 133 -28.49 -19.68 -2.89
N VAL A 134 -28.12 -18.60 -2.20
CA VAL A 134 -27.00 -17.75 -2.60
C VAL A 134 -25.67 -18.52 -2.58
N ARG A 135 -25.43 -19.35 -1.54
CA ARG A 135 -24.21 -20.18 -1.44
C ARG A 135 -24.15 -21.32 -2.44
N SER A 136 -25.27 -21.70 -3.04
CA SER A 136 -25.30 -22.71 -4.10
C SER A 136 -24.67 -22.21 -5.41
N ILE A 137 -24.55 -20.87 -5.57
CA ILE A 137 -23.91 -20.26 -6.74
C ILE A 137 -22.39 -20.44 -6.63
N PRO A 138 -21.73 -21.05 -7.63
CA PRO A 138 -20.28 -21.21 -7.61
C PRO A 138 -19.58 -19.85 -7.70
N THR A 139 -18.58 -19.62 -6.85
CA THR A 139 -17.91 -18.32 -6.73
C THR A 139 -17.11 -17.94 -7.97
N ILE A 140 -16.45 -18.90 -8.63
CA ILE A 140 -15.63 -18.64 -9.82
C ILE A 140 -16.45 -17.99 -10.96
N PRO A 141 -17.61 -18.53 -11.39
CA PRO A 141 -18.52 -17.87 -12.32
C PRO A 141 -18.92 -16.45 -11.94
N LEU A 142 -19.18 -16.20 -10.64
CA LEU A 142 -19.56 -14.87 -10.17
C LEU A 142 -18.42 -13.86 -10.37
N TRP A 143 -17.18 -14.23 -10.03
CA TRP A 143 -16.00 -13.41 -10.27
C TRP A 143 -15.77 -13.14 -11.77
N MET A 144 -15.98 -14.15 -12.63
CA MET A 144 -15.87 -13.98 -14.07
C MET A 144 -16.92 -13.00 -14.62
N ALA A 145 -18.18 -13.13 -14.21
CA ALA A 145 -19.25 -12.22 -14.63
C ALA A 145 -19.00 -10.78 -14.17
N LEU A 146 -18.56 -10.60 -12.93
CA LEU A 146 -18.19 -9.27 -12.40
C LEU A 146 -17.02 -8.67 -13.19
N SER A 147 -15.98 -9.45 -13.47
CA SER A 147 -14.84 -9.00 -14.27
C SER A 147 -15.24 -8.60 -15.69
N ALA A 148 -16.22 -9.27 -16.30
CA ALA A 148 -16.71 -8.94 -17.63
C ALA A 148 -17.62 -7.69 -17.64
N ALA A 149 -18.28 -7.38 -16.52
CA ALA A 149 -19.16 -6.21 -16.39
C ALA A 149 -18.41 -4.92 -16.04
N LEU A 150 -17.19 -5.02 -15.50
CA LEU A 150 -16.34 -3.86 -15.22
C LEU A 150 -15.78 -3.29 -16.53
N PRO A 151 -15.80 -1.95 -16.72
CA PRO A 151 -15.18 -1.33 -17.89
C PRO A 151 -13.68 -1.66 -17.93
N ALA A 152 -13.20 -2.00 -19.12
CA ALA A 152 -11.78 -2.17 -19.39
C ALA A 152 -11.17 -0.78 -19.70
N ASP A 153 -11.10 0.08 -18.69
CA ASP A 153 -10.32 1.32 -18.75
C ASP A 153 -8.90 1.09 -18.20
#